data_AF-A0A4U8Z4L2-F1
#
_entry.id   AF-A0A4U8Z4L2-F1
#
_cell.length_a   1.000
_cell.length_b   1.000
_cell.length_c   1.000
_cell.angle_alpha   90.00
_cell.angle_beta   90.00
_cell.angle_gamma   90.00
#
_symmetry.space_group_name_H-M   'P 1'
#
loop_
_entity.id
_entity.type
_entity.pdbx_description
1 polymer ?
#
loop_
_entity_poly.entity_id
_entity_poly.type
_entity_poly.pdbx_seq_one_letter_code
_entity_poly.pdbx_strand_id
1 'polypeptide(L)'
;MTIQTEIRKARWTGERIARLGFLLGMGWDARRIAEDPLIASTPNNVHRQAQRFGLAFRAAAAALALRLPPEATQLYDAAATKRSLTREAMIRLLLLVVAADPALLDNILDDGF
;
A
#
# COMPACT_ATOMS: atom_id res chain seq x y z
N MET A 1 29.29 -6.12 24.84
CA MET A 1 28.91 -5.02 23.93
C MET A 1 27.43 -5.14 23.59
N THR A 2 26.53 -4.52 24.33
CA THR A 2 25.06 -4.70 24.14
C THR A 2 24.27 -3.41 24.37
N ILE A 3 24.73 -2.56 25.30
CA ILE A 3 24.03 -1.34 25.73
C ILE A 3 23.87 -0.32 24.58
N GLN A 4 24.91 -0.07 23.77
CA GLN A 4 24.81 0.92 22.69
C GLN A 4 23.86 0.51 21.56
N THR A 5 23.76 -0.80 21.27
CA THR A 5 22.88 -1.34 20.24
C THR A 5 21.41 -1.25 20.67
N GLU A 6 21.13 -1.50 21.95
CA GLU A 6 19.77 -1.38 22.51
C GLU A 6 19.29 0.07 22.61
N ILE A 7 20.16 1.01 23.02
CA ILE A 7 19.83 2.44 23.07
C ILE A 7 19.47 2.97 21.67
N ARG A 8 20.19 2.53 20.64
CA ARG A 8 19.88 2.88 19.24
C ARG A 8 18.51 2.34 18.80
N LYS A 9 18.14 1.11 19.18
CA LYS A 9 16.82 0.54 18.85
C LYS A 9 15.67 1.35 19.48
N ALA A 10 15.86 1.89 20.68
CA ALA A 10 14.85 2.64 21.42
C ALA A 10 14.70 4.11 20.98
N ARG A 11 15.75 4.77 20.50
CA ARG A 11 15.75 6.22 20.23
C ARG A 11 15.23 6.59 18.84
N TRP A 12 14.02 7.13 18.77
CA TRP A 12 13.43 7.67 17.54
C TRP A 12 13.94 9.08 17.24
N THR A 13 14.91 9.18 16.32
CA THR A 13 15.40 10.46 15.79
C THR A 13 14.40 11.06 14.80
N GLY A 14 14.51 12.36 14.51
CA GLY A 14 13.67 13.01 13.49
C GLY A 14 13.73 12.31 12.13
N GLU A 15 14.91 11.84 11.73
CA GLU A 15 15.12 11.06 10.52
C GLU A 15 14.35 9.72 10.53
N ARG A 16 14.39 8.97 11.64
CA ARG A 16 13.62 7.71 11.79
C ARG A 16 12.11 7.97 11.75
N ILE A 17 11.65 9.08 12.31
CA ILE A 17 10.23 9.47 12.30
C ILE A 17 9.80 9.81 10.87
N ALA A 18 10.59 10.62 10.15
CA ALA A 18 10.32 10.96 8.76
C ALA A 18 10.30 9.71 7.86
N ARG A 19 11.27 8.81 8.05
CA ARG A 19 11.33 7.52 7.34
C ARG A 19 10.09 6.66 7.63
N LEU A 20 9.68 6.55 8.89
CA LEU A 20 8.46 5.84 9.27
C LEU A 20 7.23 6.41 8.56
N GLY A 21 7.05 7.73 8.57
CA GLY A 21 5.94 8.39 7.88
C GLY A 21 5.92 8.13 6.36
N PHE A 22 7.09 8.20 5.72
CA PHE A 22 7.25 7.88 4.30
C PHE A 22 6.88 6.42 3.98
N LEU A 23 7.42 5.45 4.73
CA LEU A 23 7.15 4.03 4.51
C LEU A 23 5.67 3.68 4.76
N LEU A 24 5.04 4.29 5.78
CA LEU A 24 3.61 4.21 6.02
C LEU A 24 2.79 4.80 4.86
N GLY A 25 3.21 5.94 4.32
CA GLY A 25 2.57 6.56 3.15
C GLY A 25 2.67 5.71 1.88
N MET A 26 3.76 4.95 1.72
CA MET A 26 3.91 3.93 0.68
C MET A 26 3.15 2.63 0.99
N GLY A 27 2.53 2.53 2.16
CA GLY A 27 1.69 1.39 2.51
C GLY A 27 2.37 0.16 3.03
N TRP A 28 3.58 0.30 3.55
CA TRP A 28 4.25 -0.81 4.17
C TRP A 28 3.60 -1.14 5.51
N ASP A 29 3.43 -2.44 5.78
CA ASP A 29 3.00 -2.92 7.08
C ASP A 29 4.12 -2.81 8.13
N ALA A 30 3.75 -2.94 9.40
CA ALA A 30 4.69 -2.79 10.50
C ALA A 30 5.80 -3.85 10.55
N ARG A 31 5.60 -5.05 9.96
CA ARG A 31 6.64 -6.08 9.90
C ARG A 31 7.72 -5.66 8.93
N ARG A 32 7.32 -5.28 7.72
CA ARG A 32 8.23 -4.79 6.69
C ARG A 32 8.96 -3.52 7.11
N ILE A 33 8.27 -2.58 7.78
CA ILE A 33 8.90 -1.36 8.31
C ILE A 33 9.93 -1.68 9.41
N ALA A 34 9.68 -2.68 10.25
CA ALA A 34 10.59 -3.04 11.34
C ALA A 34 11.97 -3.53 10.84
N GLU A 35 12.01 -4.09 9.63
CA GLU A 35 13.21 -4.60 8.96
C GLU A 35 14.00 -3.52 8.20
N ASP A 36 13.42 -2.33 7.97
CA ASP A 36 14.13 -1.24 7.30
C ASP A 36 15.42 -0.88 8.07
N PRO A 37 16.60 -0.80 7.44
CA PRO A 37 17.87 -0.62 8.15
C PRO A 37 17.95 0.65 9.01
N LEU A 38 17.20 1.69 8.65
CA LEU A 38 17.14 2.94 9.42
C LEU A 38 16.17 2.81 10.60
N ILE A 39 15.13 1.99 10.46
CA ILE A 39 14.16 1.72 11.52
C ILE A 39 14.64 0.63 12.48
N ALA A 40 15.11 -0.52 11.99
CA ALA A 40 15.70 -1.64 12.72
C ALA A 40 15.07 -1.85 14.12
N SER A 41 13.81 -2.26 14.14
CA SER A 41 12.96 -2.26 15.33
C SER A 41 12.14 -3.55 15.42
N THR A 42 11.16 -3.59 16.34
CA THR A 42 10.15 -4.65 16.36
C THR A 42 8.82 -4.11 15.82
N PRO A 43 7.95 -4.95 15.22
CA PRO A 43 6.65 -4.51 14.71
C PRO A 43 5.80 -3.82 15.79
N ASN A 44 5.82 -4.34 17.02
CA ASN A 44 5.10 -3.76 18.15
C ASN A 44 5.62 -2.36 18.52
N ASN A 45 6.93 -2.14 18.49
CA ASN A 45 7.51 -0.82 18.75
C ASN A 45 7.18 0.14 17.61
N VAL A 46 7.19 -0.32 16.36
CA VAL A 46 6.76 0.48 15.20
C VAL A 46 5.31 0.96 15.35
N HIS A 47 4.37 0.06 15.72
CA HIS A 47 2.98 0.45 15.97
C HIS A 47 2.85 1.50 17.08
N ARG A 48 3.52 1.27 18.21
CA ARG A 48 3.49 2.19 19.35
C ARG A 48 3.97 3.59 18.96
N GLN A 49 5.00 3.66 18.13
CA GLN A 49 5.64 4.92 17.76
C GLN A 49 4.85 5.63 16.66
N ALA A 50 4.32 4.90 15.69
CA ALA A 50 3.36 5.45 14.72
C ALA A 50 2.18 6.12 15.44
N GLN A 51 1.56 5.43 16.40
CA GLN A 51 0.47 5.99 17.21
C GLN A 51 0.91 7.24 17.98
N ARG A 52 2.11 7.22 18.60
CA ARG A 52 2.66 8.37 19.33
C ARG A 52 2.85 9.60 18.43
N PHE A 53 3.15 9.41 17.15
CA PHE A 53 3.32 10.49 16.17
C PHE A 53 2.04 10.82 15.38
N GLY A 54 0.89 10.26 15.78
CA GLY A 54 -0.39 10.49 15.09
C GLY A 54 -0.47 9.85 13.69
N LEU A 55 0.42 8.90 13.39
CA LEU A 55 0.42 8.15 12.14
C LEU A 55 -0.45 6.90 12.29
N ALA A 56 -1.34 6.68 11.33
CA ALA A 56 -2.18 5.49 11.29
C ALA A 56 -1.67 4.55 10.20
N PHE A 57 -1.57 3.26 10.53
CA PHE A 57 -1.53 2.17 9.56
C PHE A 57 -2.91 2.07 8.91
N ARG A 58 -3.24 3.05 8.08
CA ARG A 58 -4.35 2.91 7.14
C ARG A 58 -3.87 1.90 6.12
N ALA A 59 -4.71 0.91 5.80
CA ALA A 59 -4.51 0.14 4.58
C ALA A 59 -4.20 1.17 3.49
N ALA A 60 -3.01 1.09 2.90
CA ALA A 60 -2.64 2.00 1.85
C ALA A 60 -3.37 1.62 0.57
N ALA A 61 -4.69 1.78 0.63
CA ALA A 61 -5.54 1.88 -0.54
C ALA A 61 -5.00 2.94 -1.51
N ALA A 62 -4.18 3.89 -1.02
CA ALA A 62 -3.48 4.87 -1.84
C ALA A 62 -2.20 4.34 -2.54
N ALA A 63 -1.50 3.33 -1.99
CA ALA A 63 -0.28 2.78 -2.62
C ALA A 63 -0.59 1.79 -3.76
N LEU A 64 -1.83 1.27 -3.79
CA LEU A 64 -2.40 0.46 -4.88
C LEU A 64 -3.47 1.22 -5.67
N ALA A 65 -3.56 2.54 -5.53
CA ALA A 65 -4.44 3.34 -6.34
C ALA A 65 -3.87 3.40 -7.77
N LEU A 66 -4.32 2.49 -8.63
CA LEU A 66 -4.21 2.61 -10.08
C LEU A 66 -4.70 4.01 -10.47
N ARG A 67 -3.77 4.90 -10.80
CA ARG A 67 -4.10 6.24 -11.29
C ARG A 67 -4.48 6.12 -12.75
N LEU A 68 -5.78 6.08 -13.00
CA LEU A 68 -6.34 6.05 -14.35
C LEU A 68 -6.52 7.50 -14.86
N PRO A 69 -6.45 7.72 -16.19
CA PRO A 69 -6.90 8.97 -16.79
C PRO A 69 -8.33 9.32 -16.35
N PRO A 70 -8.72 10.61 -16.32
CA PRO A 70 -10.05 11.02 -15.87
C PRO A 70 -11.19 10.36 -16.65
N GLU A 71 -11.03 10.20 -17.96
CA GLU A 71 -12.02 9.56 -18.84
C GLU A 71 -12.23 8.10 -18.48
N ALA A 72 -11.15 7.33 -18.32
CA ALA A 72 -11.21 5.94 -17.87
C ALA A 72 -11.84 5.84 -16.47
N THR A 73 -11.50 6.76 -15.56
CA THR A 73 -12.09 6.82 -14.22
C THR A 73 -13.62 6.96 -14.28
N GLN A 74 -14.13 7.87 -15.11
CA GLN A 74 -15.57 8.07 -15.28
C GLN A 74 -16.27 6.85 -15.86
N LEU A 75 -15.66 6.18 -16.85
CA LEU A 75 -16.21 4.95 -17.43
C LEU A 75 -16.31 3.84 -16.39
N TYR A 76 -15.27 3.65 -15.57
CA TYR A 76 -15.30 2.64 -14.53
C TYR A 76 -16.27 3.00 -13.39
N ASP A 77 -16.34 4.25 -12.95
CA ASP A 77 -17.30 4.66 -11.93
C ASP A 77 -18.74 4.43 -12.41
N ALA A 78 -19.08 4.82 -13.65
CA ALA A 78 -20.40 4.57 -14.23
C ALA A 78 -20.74 3.07 -14.34
N ALA A 79 -19.78 2.24 -14.75
CA ALA A 79 -19.96 0.81 -14.84
C ALA A 79 -20.15 0.13 -13.48
N ALA A 80 -19.48 0.64 -12.44
CA ALA A 80 -19.58 0.16 -11.06
C ALA A 80 -20.93 0.53 -10.45
N THR A 81 -21.37 1.78 -10.63
CA THR A 81 -22.68 2.26 -10.17
C THR A 81 -23.83 1.43 -10.76
N LYS A 82 -23.78 1.12 -12.07
CA LYS A 82 -24.80 0.26 -12.72
C LYS A 82 -24.93 -1.14 -12.09
N ARG A 83 -23.91 -1.61 -11.36
CA ARG A 83 -23.82 -2.95 -10.78
C ARG A 83 -23.85 -2.93 -9.25
N SER A 84 -24.09 -1.76 -8.64
CA SER A 84 -24.04 -1.58 -7.19
C SER A 84 -22.72 -2.04 -6.55
N LEU A 85 -21.61 -1.84 -7.27
CA LEU A 85 -20.25 -2.16 -6.81
C LEU A 85 -19.46 -0.88 -6.53
N THR A 86 -18.45 -0.99 -5.67
CA THR A 86 -17.38 0.03 -5.63
C THR A 86 -16.49 -0.13 -6.87
N ARG A 87 -15.83 0.95 -7.30
CA ARG A 87 -14.86 0.90 -8.40
C ARG A 87 -13.78 -0.17 -8.16
N GLU A 88 -13.27 -0.26 -6.93
CA GLU A 88 -12.26 -1.25 -6.56
C GLU A 88 -12.79 -2.69 -6.69
N ALA A 89 -14.01 -2.97 -6.20
CA ALA A 89 -14.64 -4.28 -6.33
C ALA A 89 -14.85 -4.65 -7.80
N MET A 90 -15.24 -3.69 -8.64
CA MET A 90 -15.42 -3.91 -10.07
C MET A 90 -14.09 -4.17 -10.79
N ILE A 91 -13.03 -3.41 -10.53
CA ILE A 91 -11.70 -3.65 -11.11
C ILE A 91 -11.19 -5.03 -10.70
N ARG A 92 -11.36 -5.41 -9.42
CA ARG A 92 -11.00 -6.75 -8.95
C ARG A 92 -11.77 -7.84 -9.70
N LEU A 93 -13.07 -7.66 -9.92
CA LEU A 93 -13.88 -8.61 -10.69
C LEU A 93 -13.38 -8.73 -12.14
N LEU A 94 -13.08 -7.62 -12.80
CA LEU A 94 -12.53 -7.63 -14.16
C LEU A 94 -11.23 -8.41 -14.24
N LEU A 95 -10.29 -8.17 -13.31
CA LEU A 95 -9.02 -8.90 -13.26
C LEU A 95 -9.23 -10.41 -13.08
N LEU A 96 -10.20 -10.81 -12.26
CA LEU A 96 -10.54 -12.22 -12.06
C LEU A 96 -11.18 -12.86 -13.30
N VAL A 97 -12.03 -12.12 -14.01
CA VAL A 97 -12.66 -12.60 -15.26
C VAL A 97 -11.60 -12.77 -16.35
N VAL A 98 -10.71 -11.78 -16.52
CA VAL A 98 -9.64 -11.86 -17.52
C VAL A 98 -8.68 -13.01 -17.18
N ALA A 99 -8.34 -13.20 -15.90
CA ALA A 99 -7.47 -14.29 -15.48
C ALA A 99 -8.12 -15.69 -15.58
N ALA A 100 -9.43 -15.78 -15.78
CA ALA A 100 -10.12 -17.07 -15.93
C ALA A 100 -9.84 -17.73 -17.28
N ASP A 101 -9.41 -16.95 -18.28
CA ASP A 101 -9.03 -17.43 -19.61
C ASP A 101 -7.67 -16.85 -20.00
N PRO A 102 -6.60 -17.67 -20.04
CA PRO A 102 -5.26 -17.21 -20.41
C PRO A 102 -5.20 -16.50 -21.77
N ALA A 103 -5.97 -16.98 -22.76
CA ALA A 103 -5.96 -16.39 -24.10
C ALA A 103 -6.65 -15.01 -24.11
N LEU A 104 -7.62 -14.78 -23.22
CA LEU A 104 -8.30 -13.50 -23.12
C LEU A 104 -7.36 -12.40 -22.61
N LEU A 105 -6.46 -12.72 -21.69
CA LEU A 105 -5.45 -11.77 -21.22
C LEU A 105 -4.52 -11.35 -22.36
N ASP A 106 -3.99 -12.33 -23.10
CA ASP A 106 -3.08 -12.07 -24.22
C ASP A 106 -3.77 -11.26 -25.32
N ASN A 107 -5.01 -11.63 -25.70
CA ASN A 107 -5.79 -10.89 -26.70
C ASN A 107 -6.03 -9.42 -26.31
N ILE A 108 -6.38 -9.15 -25.05
CA ILE A 108 -6.60 -7.76 -24.57
C ILE A 108 -5.30 -6.96 -24.61
N LEU A 109 -4.16 -7.59 -24.31
CA LEU A 109 -2.86 -6.93 -24.32
C LEU A 109 -2.36 -6.69 -25.75
N ASP A 110 -2.58 -7.63 -26.67
CA ASP A 110 -2.19 -7.52 -28.07
C ASP A 110 -3.02 -6.47 -28.84
N ASP A 111 -4.32 -6.33 -28.53
CA ASP A 111 -5.19 -5.29 -29.12
C ASP A 111 -4.92 -3.87 -28.57
N GLY A 112 -4.19 -3.77 -27.45
CA GLY A 112 -4.02 -2.54 -26.67
C GLY A 112 -2.87 -1.63 -27.10
N PHE A 113 -2.08 -1.99 -28.12
CA PHE A 113 -0.88 -1.27 -28.57
C PHE A 113 -0.90 -0.93 -30.07
#